data_AF-A0A6L8ERM9-F1
#
_entry.id   AF-A0A6L8ERM9-F1
#
_cell.length_a   1.000
_cell.length_b   1.000
_cell.length_c   1.000
_cell.angle_alpha   90.00
_cell.angle_beta   90.00
_cell.angle_gamma   90.00
#
_symmetry.space_group_name_H-M   'P 1'
#
loop_
_entity.id
_entity.type
_entity.pdbx_description
1 polymer ?
#
loop_
_entity_poly.entity_id
_entity_poly.type
_entity_poly.pdbx_seq_one_letter_code
_entity_poly.pdbx_strand_id
1 'polypeptide(L)'
;MKSHTNLDEDINLNKNRFLTTEKNRSETTIVKNMRDYYEILGVDRGATPEEIKKAYRKLAVQYHPDKNPGDKAAEEKFKEASNAYSVLSDPEKRRVYDTRGHAGVHGMGFEGYQNMDDIFSHINLDDLFGRGFGGFGGFGRFDDAFGDAFGQRRTTGPTRGRDIRMNLNIPFADAVLGSKKEVNIEGKRITLTIPPGIQDGQTLRIRGHGEILGIGTSGDLLVTVSVQSHPTLTREGADLLTDAKISITTAALGGSVRVQTLTGDVDLKVPAGAQPGQQLRLRGQGAADASGRKGDLRVRLVVEIPKSLSRKQRNLLKELDKTL
;
A
#
# COMPACT_ATOMS: atom_id res chain seq x y z
N MET A 1 -55.27 38.53 -67.06
CA MET A 1 -55.38 39.24 -65.78
C MET A 1 -54.38 38.66 -64.80
N LYS A 2 -53.61 39.56 -64.18
CA LYS A 2 -52.55 39.35 -63.17
C LYS A 2 -53.12 38.61 -61.95
N SER A 3 -52.51 37.47 -61.58
CA SER A 3 -51.58 37.31 -60.43
C SER A 3 -52.19 37.64 -59.07
N HIS A 4 -52.26 36.65 -58.18
CA HIS A 4 -51.77 36.73 -56.79
C HIS A 4 -51.88 35.32 -56.19
N THR A 5 -50.78 34.57 -56.25
CA THR A 5 -50.56 33.40 -55.39
C THR A 5 -49.47 33.81 -54.40
N ASN A 6 -49.80 33.73 -53.11
CA ASN A 6 -48.96 34.11 -51.99
C ASN A 6 -47.63 33.33 -51.99
N LEU A 7 -46.52 34.06 -51.85
CA LEU A 7 -45.15 33.55 -51.89
C LEU A 7 -44.48 33.54 -50.50
N ASP A 8 -45.23 33.76 -49.41
CA ASP A 8 -44.63 34.05 -48.11
C ASP A 8 -44.77 32.93 -47.03
N GLU A 9 -45.37 31.78 -47.34
CA GLU A 9 -45.44 30.66 -46.36
C GLU A 9 -44.38 29.55 -46.55
N ASP A 10 -43.72 29.46 -47.71
CA ASP A 10 -42.76 28.37 -47.98
C ASP A 10 -41.29 28.68 -47.63
N ILE A 11 -40.98 29.90 -47.17
CA ILE A 11 -39.60 30.29 -46.80
C ILE A 11 -39.24 29.88 -45.36
N ASN A 12 -40.22 29.64 -44.48
CA ASN A 12 -39.97 29.30 -43.07
C ASN A 12 -39.90 27.81 -42.76
N LEU A 13 -40.38 26.91 -43.64
CA LEU A 13 -40.21 25.46 -43.43
C LEU A 13 -38.81 24.95 -43.83
N ASN A 14 -38.10 25.67 -44.71
CA ASN A 14 -36.78 25.21 -45.17
C ASN A 14 -35.62 25.72 -44.31
N LYS A 15 -35.75 26.85 -43.60
CA LYS A 15 -34.70 27.31 -42.67
C LYS A 15 -34.51 26.39 -41.45
N ASN A 16 -35.58 25.79 -40.94
CA ASN A 16 -35.49 24.86 -39.80
C ASN A 16 -34.98 23.46 -40.17
N ARG A 17 -34.99 23.08 -41.46
CA ARG A 17 -34.45 21.80 -41.94
C ARG A 17 -32.95 21.86 -42.22
N PHE A 18 -32.43 23.02 -42.63
CA PHE A 18 -30.98 23.25 -42.80
C PHE A 18 -30.27 23.51 -41.46
N LEU A 19 -30.92 24.18 -40.50
CA LEU A 19 -30.37 24.37 -39.15
C LEU A 19 -30.29 23.08 -38.32
N THR A 20 -31.15 22.08 -38.60
CA THR A 20 -31.09 20.77 -37.93
C THR A 20 -30.07 19.82 -38.54
N THR A 21 -29.74 19.97 -39.84
CA THR A 21 -28.71 19.15 -40.50
C THR A 21 -27.29 19.64 -40.20
N GLU A 22 -27.06 20.95 -40.06
CA GLU A 22 -25.75 21.46 -39.65
C GLU A 22 -25.46 21.25 -38.16
N LYS A 23 -26.47 21.39 -37.29
CA LYS A 23 -26.31 21.14 -35.84
C LYS A 23 -26.02 19.66 -35.53
N ASN A 24 -26.67 18.74 -36.25
CA ASN A 24 -26.36 17.31 -36.17
C ASN A 24 -25.04 16.91 -36.84
N ARG A 25 -24.61 17.61 -37.91
CA ARG A 25 -23.26 17.43 -38.49
C ARG A 25 -22.17 17.97 -37.57
N SER A 26 -22.39 19.08 -36.86
CA SER A 26 -21.46 19.60 -35.86
C SER A 26 -21.39 18.70 -34.63
N GLU A 27 -22.51 18.21 -34.09
CA GLU A 27 -22.50 17.24 -32.97
C GLU A 27 -21.84 15.90 -33.36
N THR A 28 -22.10 15.39 -34.57
CA THR A 28 -21.45 14.17 -35.07
C THR A 28 -19.95 14.36 -35.33
N THR A 29 -19.50 15.58 -35.66
CA THR A 29 -18.08 15.88 -35.91
C THR A 29 -17.31 16.12 -34.59
N ILE A 30 -17.97 16.68 -33.56
CA ILE A 30 -17.35 16.89 -32.23
C ILE A 30 -17.15 15.53 -31.51
N VAL A 31 -18.10 14.60 -31.64
CA VAL A 31 -17.96 13.24 -31.05
C VAL A 31 -16.91 12.40 -31.80
N LYS A 32 -16.66 12.69 -33.09
CA LYS A 32 -15.64 12.00 -33.90
C LYS A 32 -14.19 12.37 -33.52
N ASN A 33 -13.98 13.40 -32.70
CA ASN A 33 -12.63 13.88 -32.35
C ASN A 33 -12.22 13.63 -30.89
N MET A 34 -13.10 13.03 -30.05
CA MET A 34 -12.70 12.56 -28.72
C MET A 34 -12.05 11.19 -28.85
N ARG A 35 -10.75 11.13 -28.55
CA ARG A 35 -10.00 9.87 -28.56
C ARG A 35 -10.62 8.88 -27.57
N ASP A 36 -10.58 7.61 -27.90
CA ASP A 36 -11.12 6.58 -27.02
C ASP A 36 -10.35 6.51 -25.69
N TYR A 37 -11.05 6.38 -24.57
CA TYR A 37 -10.42 6.39 -23.25
C TYR A 37 -9.43 5.23 -23.03
N TYR A 38 -9.65 4.06 -23.65
CA TYR A 38 -8.70 2.96 -23.58
C TYR A 38 -7.43 3.27 -24.41
N GLU A 39 -7.58 3.95 -25.56
CA GLU A 39 -6.44 4.42 -26.36
C GLU A 39 -5.66 5.54 -25.69
N ILE A 40 -6.33 6.45 -24.97
CA ILE A 40 -5.69 7.52 -24.20
C ILE A 40 -4.82 6.92 -23.09
N LEU A 41 -5.33 5.93 -22.36
CA LEU A 41 -4.57 5.25 -21.31
C LEU A 41 -3.58 4.21 -21.84
N GLY A 42 -3.71 3.79 -23.10
CA GLY A 42 -2.86 2.76 -23.71
C GLY A 42 -3.10 1.37 -23.13
N VAL A 43 -4.37 1.03 -22.85
CA VAL A 43 -4.78 -0.25 -22.28
C VAL A 43 -5.84 -0.93 -23.16
N ASP A 44 -6.00 -2.24 -23.01
CA ASP A 44 -7.03 -3.00 -23.72
C ASP A 44 -8.43 -2.75 -23.13
N ARG A 45 -9.50 -2.95 -23.94
CA ARG A 45 -10.89 -2.82 -23.45
C ARG A 45 -11.23 -3.79 -22.32
N GLY A 46 -10.58 -4.95 -22.28
CA GLY A 46 -10.67 -5.94 -21.22
C GLY A 46 -9.81 -5.65 -19.98
N ALA A 47 -9.11 -4.50 -19.92
CA ALA A 47 -8.19 -4.20 -18.83
C ALA A 47 -8.87 -4.20 -17.46
N THR A 48 -8.17 -4.79 -16.48
CA THR A 48 -8.59 -4.80 -15.08
C THR A 48 -8.53 -3.39 -14.47
N PRO A 49 -9.30 -3.10 -13.40
CA PRO A 49 -9.21 -1.81 -12.69
C PRO A 49 -7.78 -1.44 -12.27
N GLU A 50 -6.97 -2.43 -11.92
CA GLU A 50 -5.57 -2.31 -11.51
C GLU A 50 -4.67 -1.89 -12.67
N GLU A 51 -4.89 -2.46 -13.86
CA GLU A 51 -4.17 -2.08 -15.08
C GLU A 51 -4.52 -0.66 -15.52
N ILE A 52 -5.80 -0.27 -15.45
CA ILE A 52 -6.27 1.09 -15.69
C ILE A 52 -5.62 2.07 -14.70
N LYS A 53 -5.61 1.74 -13.40
CA LYS A 53 -4.95 2.53 -12.34
C LYS A 53 -3.44 2.65 -12.57
N LYS A 54 -2.78 1.58 -13.02
CA LYS A 54 -1.34 1.58 -13.32
C LYS A 54 -1.00 2.41 -14.56
N ALA A 55 -1.81 2.33 -15.61
CA ALA A 55 -1.63 3.09 -16.83
C ALA A 55 -1.79 4.60 -16.59
N TYR A 56 -2.87 4.99 -15.89
CA TYR A 56 -3.07 6.39 -15.50
C TYR A 56 -1.92 6.94 -14.67
N ARG A 57 -1.43 6.18 -13.67
CA ARG A 57 -0.25 6.59 -12.88
C ARG A 57 0.96 6.92 -13.72
N LYS A 58 1.25 6.10 -14.73
CA LYS A 58 2.39 6.31 -15.63
C LYS A 58 2.25 7.62 -16.39
N LEU A 59 1.08 7.89 -16.95
CA LEU A 59 0.79 9.11 -17.73
C LEU A 59 0.75 10.35 -16.83
N ALA A 60 0.13 10.27 -15.66
CA ALA A 60 0.06 11.37 -14.70
C ALA A 60 1.45 11.78 -14.18
N VAL A 61 2.38 10.84 -14.01
CA VAL A 61 3.79 11.16 -13.67
C VAL A 61 4.56 11.74 -14.86
N GLN A 62 4.25 11.29 -16.07
CA GLN A 62 4.92 11.73 -17.29
C GLN A 62 4.54 13.17 -17.66
N TYR A 63 3.25 13.49 -17.54
CA TYR A 63 2.68 14.78 -17.96
C TYR A 63 2.37 15.71 -16.77
N HIS A 64 2.97 15.46 -15.60
CA HIS A 64 2.78 16.29 -14.43
C HIS A 64 3.26 17.74 -14.68
N PRO A 65 2.54 18.78 -14.20
CA PRO A 65 2.94 20.18 -14.34
C PRO A 65 4.34 20.49 -13.81
N ASP A 66 4.72 19.93 -12.66
CA ASP A 66 6.08 20.14 -12.09
C ASP A 66 7.22 19.65 -12.99
N LYS A 67 6.98 18.61 -13.80
CA LYS A 67 7.98 18.08 -14.74
C LYS A 67 7.92 18.76 -16.11
N ASN A 68 6.79 19.40 -16.42
CA ASN A 68 6.53 20.03 -17.70
C ASN A 68 5.94 21.44 -17.50
N PRO A 69 6.64 22.35 -16.79
CA PRO A 69 6.08 23.64 -16.45
C PRO A 69 5.85 24.50 -17.70
N GLY A 70 4.61 24.95 -17.91
CA GLY A 70 4.22 25.77 -19.05
C GLY A 70 4.09 25.03 -20.39
N ASP A 71 4.19 23.69 -20.40
CA ASP A 71 3.96 22.88 -21.59
C ASP A 71 2.46 22.57 -21.75
N LYS A 72 1.80 23.34 -22.62
CA LYS A 72 0.38 23.18 -22.94
C LYS A 72 0.03 21.80 -23.51
N ALA A 73 0.95 21.17 -24.25
CA ALA A 73 0.69 19.85 -24.82
C ALA A 73 0.76 18.75 -23.76
N ALA A 74 1.60 18.91 -22.73
CA ALA A 74 1.61 18.02 -21.57
C ALA A 74 0.35 18.20 -20.72
N GLU A 75 -0.09 19.45 -20.52
CA GLU A 75 -1.34 19.76 -19.80
C GLU A 75 -2.56 19.14 -20.49
N GLU A 76 -2.69 19.27 -21.81
CA GLU A 76 -3.78 18.65 -22.57
C GLU A 76 -3.78 17.12 -22.43
N LYS A 77 -2.61 16.48 -22.51
CA LYS A 77 -2.49 15.02 -22.33
C LYS A 77 -2.79 14.56 -20.92
N PHE A 78 -2.42 15.34 -19.91
CA PHE A 78 -2.76 15.05 -18.52
C PHE A 78 -4.27 15.15 -18.32
N LYS A 79 -4.91 16.21 -18.85
CA LYS A 79 -6.37 16.37 -18.83
C LYS A 79 -7.09 15.20 -19.52
N GLU A 80 -6.64 14.79 -20.70
CA GLU A 80 -7.19 13.62 -21.41
C GLU A 80 -7.06 12.34 -20.56
N ALA A 81 -5.88 12.08 -20.00
CA ALA A 81 -5.62 10.91 -19.17
C ALA A 81 -6.48 10.90 -17.88
N SER A 82 -6.68 12.05 -17.25
CA SER A 82 -7.51 12.19 -16.05
C SER A 82 -9.00 11.99 -16.35
N ASN A 83 -9.49 12.51 -17.48
CA ASN A 83 -10.85 12.24 -17.93
C ASN A 83 -11.07 10.75 -18.23
N ALA A 84 -10.12 10.12 -18.92
CA ALA A 84 -10.16 8.69 -19.21
C ALA A 84 -10.19 7.85 -17.93
N TYR A 85 -9.33 8.18 -16.97
CA TYR A 85 -9.29 7.47 -15.69
C TYR A 85 -10.59 7.63 -14.91
N SER A 86 -11.14 8.84 -14.77
CA SER A 86 -12.38 9.08 -14.02
C SER A 86 -13.62 8.39 -14.58
N VAL A 87 -13.59 7.99 -15.85
CA VAL A 87 -14.63 7.18 -16.48
C VAL A 87 -14.33 5.69 -16.34
N LEU A 88 -13.10 5.25 -16.64
CA LEU A 88 -12.75 3.83 -16.67
C LEU A 88 -12.52 3.22 -15.29
N SER A 89 -12.22 4.02 -14.27
CA SER A 89 -12.05 3.55 -12.88
C SER A 89 -13.36 3.34 -12.14
N ASP A 90 -14.45 3.99 -12.58
CA ASP A 90 -15.78 3.86 -11.99
C ASP A 90 -16.56 2.76 -12.74
N PRO A 91 -17.02 1.69 -12.06
CA PRO A 91 -17.68 0.58 -12.72
C PRO A 91 -18.94 0.96 -13.51
N GLU A 92 -19.74 1.92 -13.00
CA GLU A 92 -20.97 2.34 -13.67
C GLU A 92 -20.67 3.23 -14.87
N LYS A 93 -19.75 4.20 -14.73
CA LYS A 93 -19.35 5.05 -15.86
C LYS A 93 -18.65 4.25 -16.95
N ARG A 94 -17.80 3.28 -16.59
CA ARG A 94 -17.16 2.37 -17.54
C ARG A 94 -18.20 1.57 -18.31
N ARG A 95 -19.17 0.96 -17.62
CA ARG A 95 -20.25 0.21 -18.27
C ARG A 95 -21.05 1.07 -19.24
N VAL A 96 -21.36 2.31 -18.87
CA VAL A 96 -22.09 3.24 -19.73
C VAL A 96 -21.22 3.70 -20.91
N TYR A 97 -19.93 3.94 -20.69
CA TYR A 97 -18.97 4.23 -21.76
C TYR A 97 -18.85 3.07 -22.75
N ASP A 98 -18.75 1.83 -22.28
CA ASP A 98 -18.60 0.65 -23.13
C ASP A 98 -19.84 0.39 -24.00
N THR A 99 -21.02 0.80 -23.52
CA THR A 99 -22.30 0.60 -24.24
C THR A 99 -22.72 1.78 -25.11
N ARG A 100 -22.37 3.00 -24.73
CA ARG A 100 -22.88 4.24 -25.36
C ARG A 100 -21.80 5.28 -25.67
N GLY A 101 -20.53 4.96 -25.46
CA GLY A 101 -19.39 5.84 -25.70
C GLY A 101 -19.43 7.12 -24.85
N HIS A 102 -18.70 8.15 -25.30
CA HIS A 102 -18.61 9.46 -24.65
C HIS A 102 -20.00 10.10 -24.37
N ALA A 103 -20.93 9.98 -25.32
CA ALA A 103 -22.28 10.53 -25.20
C ALA A 103 -23.07 9.89 -24.03
N GLY A 104 -22.87 8.60 -23.77
CA GLY A 104 -23.51 7.92 -22.64
C GLY A 104 -23.08 8.48 -21.30
N VAL A 105 -21.78 8.75 -21.15
CA VAL A 105 -21.20 9.24 -19.89
C VAL A 105 -21.54 10.72 -19.67
N HIS A 106 -21.59 11.53 -20.73
CA HIS A 106 -22.15 12.89 -20.68
C HIS A 106 -23.63 12.88 -20.26
N GLY A 107 -24.42 11.92 -20.76
CA GLY A 107 -25.82 11.74 -20.35
C GLY A 107 -26.01 11.38 -18.87
N MET A 108 -24.95 10.96 -18.18
CA MET A 108 -24.94 10.74 -16.71
C MET A 108 -24.52 12.00 -15.93
N GLY A 109 -24.30 13.14 -16.60
CA GLY A 109 -23.86 14.39 -15.98
C GLY A 109 -22.35 14.52 -15.78
N PHE A 110 -21.53 13.69 -16.44
CA PHE A 110 -20.07 13.86 -16.42
C PHE A 110 -19.61 14.65 -17.64
N GLU A 111 -19.28 15.93 -17.43
CA GLU A 111 -18.82 16.86 -18.47
C GLU A 111 -17.28 16.82 -18.68
N GLY A 112 -16.56 16.03 -17.87
CA GLY A 112 -15.10 16.02 -17.83
C GLY A 112 -14.51 17.23 -17.12
N TYR A 113 -13.24 17.11 -16.72
CA TYR A 113 -12.50 18.19 -16.08
C TYR A 113 -12.05 19.22 -17.12
N GLN A 114 -12.19 20.50 -16.80
CA GLN A 114 -11.83 21.57 -17.73
C GLN A 114 -10.43 22.11 -17.51
N ASN A 115 -9.94 22.10 -16.27
CA ASN A 115 -8.62 22.58 -15.88
C ASN A 115 -7.96 21.62 -14.88
N MET A 116 -6.71 21.93 -14.53
CA MET A 116 -5.90 21.10 -13.62
C MET A 116 -6.39 21.14 -12.17
N ASP A 117 -6.86 22.30 -11.71
CA ASP A 117 -7.34 22.48 -10.34
C ASP A 117 -8.57 21.61 -10.06
N ASP A 118 -9.47 21.46 -11.03
CA ASP A 118 -10.61 20.55 -10.99
C ASP A 118 -10.16 19.08 -10.91
N ILE A 119 -9.10 18.73 -11.63
CA ILE A 119 -8.54 17.37 -11.63
C ILE A 119 -7.94 17.05 -10.26
N PHE A 120 -7.11 17.93 -9.70
CA PHE A 120 -6.44 17.70 -8.43
C PHE A 120 -7.39 17.73 -7.22
N SER A 121 -8.52 18.44 -7.34
CA SER A 121 -9.57 18.44 -6.31
C SER A 121 -10.45 17.19 -6.34
N HIS A 122 -10.64 16.55 -7.49
CA HIS A 122 -11.53 15.38 -7.64
C HIS A 122 -10.79 14.04 -7.69
N ILE A 123 -9.57 14.01 -8.23
CA ILE A 123 -8.73 12.81 -8.24
C ILE A 123 -7.78 12.90 -7.05
N ASN A 124 -7.98 12.00 -6.09
CA ASN A 124 -7.13 11.97 -4.91
C ASN A 124 -5.78 11.30 -5.25
N LEU A 125 -4.80 12.10 -5.68
CA LEU A 125 -3.48 11.61 -6.09
C LEU A 125 -2.73 10.90 -4.94
N ASP A 126 -3.06 11.21 -3.68
CA ASP A 126 -2.48 10.54 -2.51
C ASP A 126 -2.92 9.07 -2.39
N ASP A 127 -4.15 8.75 -2.82
CA ASP A 127 -4.65 7.36 -2.88
C ASP A 127 -4.15 6.61 -4.12
N LEU A 128 -3.75 7.37 -5.13
CA LEU A 128 -3.26 6.83 -6.39
C LEU A 128 -1.76 6.45 -6.29
N PHE A 129 -0.93 7.35 -5.78
CA PHE A 129 0.53 7.20 -5.74
C PHE A 129 1.08 6.75 -4.38
N GLY A 130 0.23 6.65 -3.37
CA GLY A 130 0.66 6.41 -2.00
C GLY A 130 1.23 7.67 -1.38
N ARG A 131 1.12 7.78 -0.05
CA ARG A 131 1.60 8.92 0.75
C ARG A 131 3.10 9.14 0.48
N GLY A 132 3.42 10.11 -0.35
CA GLY A 132 4.77 10.31 -0.89
C GLY A 132 4.84 10.98 -2.27
N PHE A 133 3.71 11.18 -2.95
CA PHE A 133 3.65 11.97 -4.19
C PHE A 133 3.25 13.43 -4.00
N GLY A 134 2.66 13.79 -2.85
CA GLY A 134 2.56 15.17 -2.35
C GLY A 134 3.87 15.68 -1.74
N GLY A 135 5.00 15.41 -2.40
CA GLY A 135 6.36 15.57 -1.88
C GLY A 135 7.33 16.09 -2.95
N PHE A 136 6.95 17.13 -3.69
CA PHE A 136 7.93 18.03 -4.30
C PHE A 136 8.35 19.03 -3.22
N GLY A 137 9.55 18.84 -2.65
CA GLY A 137 10.17 19.82 -1.78
C GLY A 137 10.43 21.12 -2.55
N GLY A 138 9.94 22.24 -2.01
CA GLY A 138 10.22 23.54 -2.62
C GLY A 138 9.43 24.76 -2.15
N PHE A 139 8.49 24.67 -1.19
CA PHE A 139 7.91 25.89 -0.58
C PHE A 139 7.63 25.66 0.90
N GLY A 140 8.66 25.84 1.72
CA GLY A 140 8.43 26.49 3.00
C GLY A 140 7.89 27.89 2.72
N ARG A 141 6.84 28.29 3.45
CA ARG A 141 6.06 29.54 3.34
C ARG A 141 4.86 29.52 2.40
N PHE A 142 3.81 28.82 2.81
CA PHE A 142 2.43 29.30 2.58
C PHE A 142 1.54 29.25 3.83
N ASP A 143 2.07 28.77 4.97
CA ASP A 143 1.35 28.74 6.25
C ASP A 143 1.62 29.99 7.14
N ASP A 144 2.52 30.88 6.72
CA ASP A 144 2.91 32.09 7.48
C ASP A 144 2.68 33.42 6.73
N ALA A 145 2.08 33.40 5.53
CA ALA A 145 1.89 34.60 4.69
C ALA A 145 0.50 34.71 4.06
N PHE A 146 -0.46 33.91 4.53
CA PHE A 146 -1.89 34.04 4.23
C PHE A 146 -2.72 34.06 5.53
N GLY A 147 -2.07 34.37 6.66
CA GLY A 147 -2.68 34.44 8.00
C GLY A 147 -3.10 35.84 8.45
N ASP A 148 -2.72 36.91 7.75
CA ASP A 148 -2.90 38.30 8.21
C ASP A 148 -3.71 39.21 7.26
N ALA A 149 -4.32 38.68 6.19
CA ALA A 149 -5.04 39.49 5.20
C ALA A 149 -6.53 39.16 5.00
N PHE A 150 -7.06 38.12 5.65
CA PHE A 150 -8.49 37.79 5.56
C PHE A 150 -9.05 37.41 6.92
N GLY A 151 -9.53 38.42 7.64
CA GLY A 151 -10.33 38.24 8.84
C GLY A 151 -11.59 37.42 8.59
N GLN A 152 -11.87 36.54 9.55
CA GLN A 152 -13.19 36.00 9.90
C GLN A 152 -14.05 35.41 8.77
N ARG A 153 -13.80 34.13 8.48
CA ARG A 153 -14.88 33.13 8.38
C ARG A 153 -14.48 31.89 9.18
N ARG A 154 -15.12 31.71 10.35
CA ARG A 154 -15.10 30.42 11.05
C ARG A 154 -15.83 29.41 10.17
N THR A 155 -15.10 28.66 9.37
CA THR A 155 -15.62 27.46 8.72
C THR A 155 -15.82 26.42 9.82
N THR A 156 -17.01 26.39 10.42
CA THR A 156 -17.46 25.31 11.28
C THR A 156 -17.78 24.09 10.40
N GLY A 157 -16.74 23.48 9.84
CA GLY A 157 -16.83 22.14 9.25
C GLY A 157 -16.93 21.10 10.37
N PRO A 158 -17.42 19.88 10.09
CA PRO A 158 -17.48 18.82 11.10
C PRO A 158 -16.08 18.59 11.69
N THR A 159 -15.92 18.84 12.98
CA THR A 159 -14.64 18.71 13.67
C THR A 159 -14.20 17.25 13.67
N ARG A 160 -13.02 16.97 13.10
CA ARG A 160 -12.37 15.66 13.20
C ARG A 160 -12.10 15.37 14.68
N GLY A 161 -12.51 14.20 15.15
CA GLY A 161 -12.21 13.74 16.51
C GLY A 161 -10.72 13.44 16.71
N ARG A 162 -10.30 13.38 17.98
CA ARG A 162 -8.88 13.23 18.32
C ARG A 162 -8.38 11.82 18.00
N ASP A 163 -7.09 11.72 17.68
CA ASP A 163 -6.43 10.43 17.53
C ASP A 163 -6.28 9.75 18.90
N ILE A 164 -6.59 8.45 18.98
CA ILE A 164 -6.40 7.63 20.18
C ILE A 164 -5.04 6.96 20.08
N ARG A 165 -4.26 6.96 21.17
CA ARG A 165 -2.99 6.23 21.26
C ARG A 165 -3.14 5.06 22.21
N MET A 166 -2.62 3.90 21.83
CA MET A 166 -2.55 2.74 22.71
C MET A 166 -1.21 2.02 22.57
N ASN A 167 -0.79 1.35 23.63
CA ASN A 167 0.32 0.42 23.58
C ASN A 167 -0.22 -1.00 23.53
N LEU A 168 0.20 -1.78 22.53
CA LEU A 168 -0.17 -3.18 22.38
C LEU A 168 1.03 -4.07 22.69
N ASN A 169 0.96 -4.80 23.79
CA ASN A 169 1.98 -5.78 24.15
C ASN A 169 1.73 -7.09 23.39
N ILE A 170 2.72 -7.56 22.64
CA ILE A 170 2.61 -8.78 21.83
C ILE A 170 3.74 -9.76 22.10
N PRO A 171 3.48 -11.08 22.04
CA PRO A 171 4.52 -12.10 22.06
C PRO A 171 5.53 -11.90 20.92
N PHE A 172 6.78 -12.27 21.16
CA PHE A 172 7.85 -12.26 20.14
C PHE A 172 7.45 -13.01 18.85
N ALA A 173 6.81 -14.17 18.99
CA ALA A 173 6.38 -14.98 17.86
C ALA A 173 5.41 -14.21 16.95
N ASP A 174 4.49 -13.45 17.53
CA ASP A 174 3.53 -12.64 16.78
C ASP A 174 4.22 -11.48 16.05
N ALA A 175 5.25 -10.89 16.66
CA ALA A 175 6.03 -9.84 16.01
C ALA A 175 6.77 -10.36 14.77
N VAL A 176 7.24 -11.60 14.82
CA VAL A 176 8.01 -12.22 13.74
C VAL A 176 7.10 -12.79 12.64
N LEU A 177 6.08 -13.56 13.03
CA LEU A 177 5.21 -14.29 12.09
C LEU A 177 4.01 -13.47 11.61
N GLY A 178 3.68 -12.37 12.30
CA GLY A 178 2.44 -11.63 12.11
C GLY A 178 1.27 -12.33 12.78
N SER A 179 0.26 -11.57 13.17
CA SER A 179 -0.96 -12.13 13.77
C SER A 179 -2.14 -11.17 13.64
N LYS A 180 -3.34 -11.67 13.90
CA LYS A 180 -4.53 -10.83 14.10
C LYS A 180 -4.82 -10.77 15.60
N LYS A 181 -5.00 -9.57 16.14
CA LYS A 181 -5.34 -9.34 17.55
C LYS A 181 -6.64 -8.59 17.65
N GLU A 182 -7.54 -9.07 18.49
CA GLU A 182 -8.73 -8.32 18.86
C GLU A 182 -8.42 -7.44 20.07
N VAL A 183 -8.71 -6.15 19.95
CA VAL A 183 -8.61 -5.19 21.04
C VAL A 183 -9.97 -4.56 21.28
N ASN A 184 -10.25 -4.24 22.53
CA ASN A 184 -11.45 -3.50 22.90
C ASN A 184 -11.04 -2.05 23.21
N ILE A 185 -11.63 -1.11 22.48
CA ILE A 185 -11.40 0.32 22.65
C ILE A 185 -12.75 0.97 22.86
N GLU A 186 -12.96 1.54 24.05
CA GLU A 186 -14.20 2.23 24.43
C GLU A 186 -15.47 1.39 24.17
N GLY A 187 -15.39 0.07 24.38
CA GLY A 187 -16.51 -0.87 24.18
C GLY A 187 -16.65 -1.39 22.75
N LYS A 188 -15.84 -0.93 21.78
CA LYS A 188 -15.81 -1.42 20.40
C LYS A 188 -14.70 -2.45 20.23
N ARG A 189 -15.04 -3.62 19.68
CA ARG A 189 -14.06 -4.65 19.29
C ARG A 189 -13.49 -4.33 17.92
N ILE A 190 -12.16 -4.24 17.83
CA ILE A 190 -11.44 -3.93 16.60
C ILE A 190 -10.41 -5.03 16.38
N THR A 191 -10.38 -5.59 15.17
CA THR A 191 -9.36 -6.56 14.76
C THR A 191 -8.16 -5.83 14.16
N LEU A 192 -7.04 -5.83 14.87
CA LEU A 192 -5.77 -5.32 14.42
C LEU A 192 -5.00 -6.41 13.67
N THR A 193 -4.49 -6.07 12.49
CA THR A 193 -3.57 -6.95 11.74
C THR A 193 -2.14 -6.48 12.01
N ILE A 194 -1.38 -7.33 12.70
CA ILE A 194 0.05 -7.11 12.95
C ILE A 194 0.82 -7.67 11.76
N PRO A 195 1.55 -6.83 11.01
CA PRO A 195 2.36 -7.30 9.89
C PRO A 195 3.51 -8.18 10.40
N PRO A 196 3.89 -9.24 9.65
CA PRO A 196 5.07 -10.02 9.98
C PRO A 196 6.32 -9.14 9.93
N GLY A 197 7.23 -9.35 10.89
CA GLY A 197 8.47 -8.59 10.97
C GLY A 197 8.35 -7.20 11.61
N ILE A 198 7.23 -6.88 12.26
CA ILE A 198 7.08 -5.62 13.00
C ILE A 198 8.18 -5.45 14.07
N GLN A 199 8.68 -4.22 14.23
CA GLN A 199 9.72 -3.91 15.21
C GLN A 199 9.13 -3.44 16.55
N ASP A 200 9.88 -3.62 17.63
CA ASP A 200 9.54 -3.03 18.92
C ASP A 200 9.49 -1.49 18.83
N GLY A 201 8.49 -0.89 19.44
CA GLY A 201 8.22 0.55 19.37
C GLY A 201 7.56 1.04 18.08
N GLN A 202 7.33 0.17 17.08
CA GLN A 202 6.71 0.57 15.83
C GLN A 202 5.22 0.91 16.03
N THR A 203 4.77 2.04 15.48
CA THR A 203 3.36 2.48 15.55
C THR A 203 2.58 2.08 14.30
N LEU A 204 1.48 1.35 14.49
CA LEU A 204 0.49 1.04 13.46
C LEU A 204 -0.64 2.07 13.50
N ARG A 205 -1.01 2.62 12.34
CA ARG A 205 -2.12 3.58 12.22
C ARG A 205 -3.35 2.92 11.61
N ILE A 206 -4.43 2.89 12.36
CA ILE A 206 -5.74 2.40 11.91
C ILE A 206 -6.66 3.60 11.71
N ARG A 207 -7.05 3.85 10.45
CA ARG A 207 -7.78 5.06 10.08
C ARG A 207 -9.22 5.03 10.59
N GLY A 208 -9.73 6.16 11.08
CA GLY A 208 -11.14 6.33 11.47
C GLY A 208 -11.58 5.51 12.69
N HIS A 209 -10.64 5.08 13.53
CA HIS A 209 -10.87 4.31 14.76
C HIS A 209 -10.46 5.11 16.02
N GLY A 210 -10.25 6.41 15.89
CA GLY A 210 -10.02 7.34 16.99
C GLY A 210 -11.34 7.85 17.59
N GLU A 211 -11.25 8.91 18.38
CA GLU A 211 -12.42 9.52 19.00
C GLU A 211 -13.33 10.13 17.93
N ILE A 212 -14.64 10.18 18.18
CA ILE A 212 -15.62 10.88 17.35
C ILE A 212 -16.17 12.08 18.14
N LEU A 213 -16.19 13.26 17.53
CA LEU A 213 -16.75 14.47 18.15
C LEU A 213 -18.02 14.90 17.40
N GLY A 214 -19.18 14.77 18.07
CA GLY A 214 -20.47 15.15 17.51
C GLY A 214 -20.80 14.41 16.22
N ILE A 215 -21.11 15.15 15.14
CA ILE A 215 -21.43 14.63 13.80
C ILE A 215 -20.18 14.62 12.88
N GLY A 216 -18.99 14.71 13.48
CA GLY A 216 -17.70 14.81 12.77
C GLY A 216 -17.10 13.47 12.35
N THR A 217 -15.96 13.53 11.65
CA THR A 217 -15.17 12.35 11.30
C THR A 217 -14.40 11.84 12.51
N SER A 218 -14.22 10.53 12.62
CA SER A 218 -13.40 9.94 13.68
C SER A 218 -11.90 10.23 13.43
N GLY A 219 -11.14 10.40 14.51
CA GLY A 219 -9.68 10.41 14.46
C GLY A 219 -9.10 9.04 14.06
N ASP A 220 -7.78 8.89 14.15
CA ASP A 220 -7.11 7.61 13.90
C ASP A 220 -6.75 6.92 15.23
N LEU A 221 -6.63 5.60 15.19
CA LEU A 221 -6.03 4.83 16.27
C LEU A 221 -4.55 4.59 15.95
N LEU A 222 -3.67 5.02 16.85
CA LEU A 222 -2.23 4.85 16.80
C LEU A 222 -1.82 3.80 17.82
N VAL A 223 -1.47 2.61 17.33
CA VAL A 223 -1.09 1.45 18.15
C VAL A 223 0.43 1.31 18.15
N THR A 224 1.09 1.68 19.24
CA THR A 224 2.51 1.42 19.43
C THR A 224 2.70 0.00 19.93
N VAL A 225 3.45 -0.80 19.18
CA VAL A 225 3.69 -2.20 19.53
C VAL A 225 4.85 -2.30 20.50
N SER A 226 4.64 -3.04 21.59
CA SER A 226 5.70 -3.47 22.51
C SER A 226 5.86 -4.98 22.35
N VAL A 227 7.06 -5.42 21.97
CA VAL A 227 7.39 -6.82 21.72
C VAL A 227 8.02 -7.43 22.96
N GLN A 228 7.41 -8.50 23.47
CA GLN A 228 7.97 -9.25 24.58
C GLN A 228 9.27 -9.95 24.18
N SER A 229 10.24 -10.01 25.09
CA SER A 229 11.46 -10.81 24.89
C SER A 229 11.13 -12.31 24.84
N HIS A 230 11.79 -13.05 23.95
CA HIS A 230 11.71 -14.51 23.91
C HIS A 230 12.82 -15.15 24.77
N PRO A 231 12.55 -16.26 25.50
CA PRO A 231 13.54 -16.86 26.41
C PRO A 231 14.79 -17.40 25.70
N THR A 232 14.65 -17.87 24.46
CA THR A 232 15.72 -18.56 23.72
C THR A 232 16.05 -17.95 22.37
N LEU A 233 15.27 -16.97 21.91
CA LEU A 233 15.41 -16.38 20.58
C LEU A 233 15.72 -14.90 20.72
N THR A 234 16.66 -14.43 19.93
CA THR A 234 16.98 -13.01 19.79
C THR A 234 16.90 -12.63 18.32
N ARG A 235 16.42 -11.41 18.03
CA ARG A 235 16.28 -10.92 16.66
C ARG A 235 17.42 -9.98 16.31
N GLU A 236 18.06 -10.23 15.17
CA GLU A 236 19.05 -9.35 14.55
C GLU A 236 18.62 -9.04 13.10
N GLY A 237 17.91 -7.93 12.92
CA GLY A 237 17.32 -7.59 11.63
C GLY A 237 16.27 -8.61 11.19
N ALA A 238 16.54 -9.30 10.08
CA ALA A 238 15.70 -10.39 9.57
C ALA A 238 16.12 -11.76 10.13
N ASP A 239 17.35 -11.90 10.64
CA ASP A 239 17.84 -13.15 11.19
C ASP A 239 17.41 -13.31 12.65
N LEU A 240 17.26 -14.57 13.07
CA LEU A 240 17.06 -14.95 14.46
C LEU A 240 18.30 -15.68 14.97
N LEU A 241 18.55 -15.56 16.27
CA LEU A 241 19.66 -16.20 16.98
C LEU A 241 19.12 -17.08 18.09
N THR A 242 19.73 -18.25 18.24
CA THR A 242 19.48 -19.14 19.38
C THR A 242 20.71 -19.96 19.72
N ASP A 243 20.76 -20.50 20.93
CA ASP A 243 21.80 -21.41 21.38
C ASP A 243 21.28 -22.84 21.37
N ALA A 244 22.04 -23.75 20.74
CA ALA A 244 21.79 -25.18 20.84
C ALA A 244 22.86 -25.83 21.71
N LYS A 245 22.40 -26.45 22.80
CA LYS A 245 23.24 -27.19 23.73
C LYS A 245 23.52 -28.58 23.17
N ILE A 246 24.80 -28.90 23.02
CA ILE A 246 25.25 -30.21 22.54
C ILE A 246 26.27 -30.82 23.49
N SER A 247 26.30 -32.15 23.55
CA SER A 247 27.30 -32.86 24.34
C SER A 247 28.68 -32.86 23.67
N ILE A 248 29.74 -33.07 24.46
CA ILE A 248 31.11 -33.26 23.93
C ILE A 248 31.20 -34.38 22.88
N THR A 249 30.40 -35.44 23.02
CA THR A 249 30.40 -36.57 22.08
C THR A 249 29.69 -36.19 20.78
N THR A 250 28.57 -35.46 20.84
CA THR A 250 27.89 -34.93 19.64
C THR A 250 28.77 -33.94 18.89
N ALA A 251 29.53 -33.10 19.60
CA ALA A 251 30.47 -32.17 18.97
C ALA A 251 31.60 -32.92 18.25
N ALA A 252 32.20 -33.91 18.90
CA ALA A 252 33.30 -34.69 18.34
C ALA A 252 32.87 -35.63 17.20
N LEU A 253 31.81 -36.42 17.41
CA LEU A 253 31.38 -37.49 16.51
C LEU A 253 30.32 -37.05 15.48
N GLY A 254 29.73 -35.88 15.67
CA GLY A 254 28.56 -35.44 14.92
C GLY A 254 27.27 -36.07 15.45
N GLY A 255 26.15 -35.69 14.85
CA GLY A 255 24.83 -36.21 15.22
C GLY A 255 23.71 -35.23 14.86
N SER A 256 22.68 -35.20 15.69
CA SER A 256 21.56 -34.26 15.56
C SER A 256 21.19 -33.68 16.92
N VAL A 257 20.76 -32.42 16.93
CA VAL A 257 20.23 -31.74 18.12
C VAL A 257 18.88 -31.12 17.77
N ARG A 258 17.91 -31.22 18.69
CA ARG A 258 16.60 -30.60 18.51
C ARG A 258 16.69 -29.11 18.85
N VAL A 259 16.28 -28.26 17.92
CA VAL A 259 16.28 -26.80 18.06
C VAL A 259 14.85 -26.29 18.00
N GLN A 260 14.47 -25.48 19.00
CA GLN A 260 13.17 -24.82 19.03
C GLN A 260 13.16 -23.65 18.05
N THR A 261 12.26 -23.67 17.07
CA THR A 261 11.99 -22.55 16.17
C THR A 261 10.62 -21.93 16.50
N LEU A 262 10.29 -20.80 15.86
CA LEU A 262 8.96 -20.20 16.02
C LEU A 262 7.84 -21.00 15.37
N THR A 263 8.17 -21.92 14.45
CA THR A 263 7.19 -22.77 13.74
C THR A 263 7.12 -24.20 14.27
N GLY A 264 7.91 -24.52 15.30
CA GLY A 264 8.02 -25.86 15.88
C GLY A 264 9.46 -26.33 16.02
N ASP A 265 9.64 -27.56 16.47
CA ASP A 265 10.96 -28.14 16.68
C ASP A 265 11.54 -28.67 15.38
N VAL A 266 12.84 -28.42 15.16
CA VAL A 266 13.58 -28.90 13.98
C VAL A 266 14.84 -29.64 14.44
N ASP A 267 15.10 -30.81 13.86
CA ASP A 267 16.33 -31.55 14.09
C ASP A 267 17.47 -30.95 13.25
N LEU A 268 18.42 -30.30 13.91
CA LEU A 268 19.61 -29.72 13.30
C LEU A 268 20.73 -30.76 13.26
N LYS A 269 21.21 -31.08 12.06
CA LYS A 269 22.38 -31.95 11.87
C LYS A 269 23.66 -31.22 12.29
N VAL A 270 24.40 -31.82 13.22
CA VAL A 270 25.69 -31.32 13.70
C VAL A 270 26.81 -32.12 13.01
N PRO A 271 27.74 -31.45 12.31
CA PRO A 271 28.88 -32.13 11.70
C PRO A 271 29.84 -32.67 12.76
N ALA A 272 30.58 -33.73 12.43
CA ALA A 272 31.68 -34.19 13.27
C ALA A 272 32.78 -33.13 13.38
N GLY A 273 33.43 -33.05 14.53
CA GLY A 273 34.43 -32.02 14.82
C GLY A 273 33.87 -30.60 15.01
N ALA A 274 32.58 -30.46 15.31
CA ALA A 274 31.96 -29.17 15.55
C ALA A 274 32.59 -28.45 16.77
N GLN A 275 32.84 -27.15 16.61
CA GLN A 275 33.53 -26.34 17.62
C GLN A 275 32.55 -25.57 18.52
N PRO A 276 32.91 -25.31 19.79
CA PRO A 276 32.16 -24.37 20.64
C PRO A 276 32.03 -23.00 19.99
N GLY A 277 30.84 -22.42 20.02
CA GLY A 277 30.55 -21.12 19.41
C GLY A 277 30.35 -21.15 17.89
N GLN A 278 30.59 -22.29 17.22
CA GLN A 278 30.30 -22.44 15.79
C GLN A 278 28.83 -22.16 15.52
N GLN A 279 28.56 -21.35 14.49
CA GLN A 279 27.20 -21.03 14.06
C GLN A 279 26.78 -21.94 12.91
N LEU A 280 25.66 -22.62 13.09
CA LEU A 280 24.96 -23.36 12.04
C LEU A 280 23.72 -22.57 11.61
N ARG A 281 23.27 -22.80 10.37
CA ARG A 281 22.21 -22.01 9.75
C ARG A 281 21.03 -22.87 9.35
N LEU A 282 19.84 -22.50 9.83
CA LEU A 282 18.56 -23.03 9.41
C LEU A 282 17.88 -22.00 8.49
N ARG A 283 17.81 -22.30 7.20
CA ARG A 283 17.35 -21.37 6.17
C ARG A 283 15.85 -21.06 6.31
N GLY A 284 15.47 -19.80 6.14
CA GLY A 284 14.07 -19.35 6.09
C GLY A 284 13.32 -19.42 7.42
N GLN A 285 14.04 -19.65 8.52
CA GLN A 285 13.52 -19.75 9.89
C GLN A 285 13.65 -18.43 10.67
N GLY A 286 13.99 -17.33 9.99
CA GLY A 286 14.06 -15.99 10.55
C GLY A 286 12.77 -15.17 10.40
N ALA A 287 12.87 -13.87 10.67
CA ALA A 287 11.78 -12.91 10.47
C ALA A 287 11.65 -12.44 9.02
N ALA A 288 10.46 -12.02 8.63
CA ALA A 288 10.24 -11.36 7.35
C ALA A 288 10.78 -9.93 7.38
N ASP A 289 11.45 -9.52 6.31
CA ASP A 289 11.78 -8.11 6.06
C ASP A 289 10.62 -7.37 5.39
N ALA A 290 10.78 -6.06 5.16
CA ALA A 290 9.77 -5.23 4.50
C ALA A 290 9.44 -5.68 3.06
N SER A 291 10.33 -6.43 2.41
CA SER A 291 10.12 -7.03 1.09
C SER A 291 9.43 -8.40 1.15
N GLY A 292 9.13 -8.90 2.35
CA GLY A 292 8.56 -10.22 2.58
C GLY A 292 9.57 -11.37 2.51
N ARG A 293 10.87 -11.07 2.32
CA ARG A 293 11.91 -12.10 2.36
C ARG A 293 12.16 -12.51 3.81
N LYS A 294 12.16 -13.81 4.06
CA LYS A 294 12.49 -14.36 5.37
C LYS A 294 14.01 -14.43 5.56
N GLY A 295 14.49 -14.00 6.72
CA GLY A 295 15.85 -14.27 7.16
C GLY A 295 16.03 -15.72 7.62
N ASP A 296 17.19 -15.99 8.20
CA ASP A 296 17.59 -17.32 8.65
C ASP A 296 17.63 -17.41 10.19
N LEU A 297 17.55 -18.62 10.74
CA LEU A 297 17.86 -18.88 12.14
C LEU A 297 19.32 -19.33 12.26
N ARG A 298 20.11 -18.54 12.97
CA ARG A 298 21.50 -18.82 13.30
C ARG A 298 21.57 -19.48 14.66
N VAL A 299 22.04 -20.71 14.67
CA VAL A 299 22.13 -21.56 15.86
C VAL A 299 23.58 -21.62 16.31
N ARG A 300 23.91 -20.99 17.43
CA ARG A 300 25.24 -21.07 18.04
C ARG A 300 25.35 -22.35 18.86
N LEU A 301 26.36 -23.16 18.60
CA LEU A 301 26.60 -24.39 19.34
C LEU A 301 27.26 -24.09 20.68
N VAL A 302 26.61 -24.51 21.76
CA VAL A 302 27.14 -24.44 23.12
C VAL A 302 27.46 -25.87 23.56
N VAL A 303 28.74 -26.20 23.68
CA VAL A 303 29.17 -27.53 24.10
C VAL A 303 29.08 -27.63 25.62
N GLU A 304 28.22 -28.53 26.11
CA GLU A 304 28.04 -28.79 27.53
C GLU A 304 29.00 -29.89 28.00
N ILE A 305 29.84 -29.54 28.98
CA ILE A 305 30.75 -30.46 29.66
C ILE A 305 30.02 -31.02 30.90
N PRO A 306 29.94 -32.36 31.06
CA PRO A 306 29.27 -32.95 32.21
C PRO A 306 29.96 -32.59 33.53
N LYS A 307 29.19 -32.09 34.50
CA LYS A 307 29.71 -31.68 35.83
C LYS A 307 30.18 -32.84 36.69
N SER A 308 29.67 -34.04 36.44
CA SER A 308 30.05 -35.26 37.15
C SER A 308 30.17 -36.42 36.17
N LEU A 309 31.05 -37.37 36.50
CA LEU A 309 31.37 -38.52 35.66
C LEU A 309 31.36 -39.79 36.50
N SER A 310 30.68 -40.82 36.00
CA SER A 310 30.82 -42.18 36.53
C SER A 310 32.24 -42.71 36.36
N ARG A 311 32.60 -43.76 37.11
CA ARG A 311 33.91 -44.43 36.98
C ARG A 311 34.19 -44.88 35.54
N LYS A 312 33.18 -45.43 34.86
CA LYS A 312 33.28 -45.86 33.46
C LYS A 312 33.55 -44.67 32.53
N GLN A 313 32.77 -43.59 32.62
CA GLN A 313 32.95 -42.42 31.77
C GLN A 313 34.31 -41.75 31.99
N ARG A 314 34.78 -41.67 33.24
CA ARG A 314 36.12 -41.13 33.55
C ARG A 314 37.22 -41.98 32.92
N ASN A 315 37.11 -43.30 32.98
CA ASN A 315 38.10 -44.19 32.37
C ASN A 315 38.13 -44.02 30.84
N LEU A 316 36.96 -43.94 30.19
CA LEU A 316 36.87 -43.70 28.74
C LEU A 316 37.51 -42.38 28.32
N LEU A 317 37.31 -41.30 29.08
CA LEU A 317 37.95 -40.01 28.77
C LEU A 317 39.47 -40.07 28.96
N LYS A 318 39.98 -40.81 29.95
CA LYS A 318 41.42 -41.05 30.13
C LYS A 318 42.02 -41.89 29.01
N GLU A 319 41.27 -42.83 28.45
CA GLU A 319 41.70 -43.61 27.29
C GLU A 319 41.76 -42.75 26.04
N LEU A 320 40.76 -41.90 25.82
CA LEU A 320 40.76 -40.91 24.73
C LEU A 320 41.96 -39.95 24.85
N ASP A 321 42.24 -39.44 26.04
CA ASP A 321 43.36 -38.52 26.32
C ASP A 321 44.73 -39.11 25.94
N LYS A 322 44.90 -40.43 26.05
CA LYS A 322 46.13 -41.11 25.62
C LYS A 322 46.30 -41.20 24.10
N THR A 323 45.22 -40.98 23.35
CA THR A 323 45.22 -41.09 21.88
C THR A 323 45.16 -39.74 21.17
N LEU A 324 44.95 -38.65 21.91
CA LEU A 324 45.00 -37.27 21.43
C LEU A 324 46.45 -36.79 21.34
#